data_AF-A0A962VQB4-F1
#
_entry.id   AF-A0A962VQB4-F1
#
_cell.length_a   1.000
_cell.length_b   1.000
_cell.length_c   1.000
_cell.angle_alpha   90.00
_cell.angle_beta   90.00
_cell.angle_gamma   90.00
#
_symmetry.space_group_name_H-M   'P 1'
#
loop_
_entity.id
_entity.type
_entity.pdbx_description
1 polymer ?
#
loop_
_entity_poly.entity_id
_entity_poly.type
_entity_poly.pdbx_seq_one_letter_code
_entity_poly.pdbx_strand_id
1 'polypeptide(L)'
;VRLVAECTARRPTWTVTLGYDRDARVAPIQRAVEAGRLTHDEAQKFLPHYSDGDDTGPVVGLLTGKVSKIPVSDETRKRLADLRKMLDNKA
;
A
#
# COMPACT_ATOMS: atom_id res chain seq x y z
N VAL A 1 22.53 -46.68 20.49
CA VAL A 1 21.51 -45.69 20.90
C VAL A 1 22.09 -44.28 20.71
N ARG A 2 22.06 -43.72 19.49
CA ARG A 2 22.68 -42.41 19.21
C ARG A 2 21.92 -41.55 18.18
N LEU A 3 20.70 -41.94 17.81
CA LEU A 3 19.87 -41.24 16.82
C LEU A 3 18.70 -40.46 17.45
N VAL A 4 18.35 -40.71 18.72
CA VAL A 4 17.19 -40.07 19.37
C VAL A 4 17.55 -38.71 20.01
N ALA A 5 18.84 -38.48 20.32
CA ALA A 5 19.29 -37.27 21.00
C ALA A 5 19.41 -36.04 20.08
N GLU A 6 19.51 -36.22 18.76
CA GLU A 6 19.71 -35.12 17.81
C GLU A 6 18.40 -34.45 17.37
N CYS A 7 17.26 -35.13 17.54
CA CYS A 7 15.96 -34.60 17.13
C CYS A 7 15.35 -33.59 18.12
N THR A 8 15.85 -33.48 19.36
CA THR A 8 15.33 -32.54 20.37
C THR A 8 15.97 -31.15 20.30
N ALA A 9 17.07 -30.98 19.57
CA ALA A 9 17.83 -29.72 19.54
C ALA A 9 17.42 -28.76 18.41
N ARG A 10 16.84 -29.27 17.31
CA ARG A 10 16.47 -28.45 16.15
C ARG A 10 15.00 -28.08 16.22
N ARG A 11 14.71 -26.83 16.62
CA ARG A 11 13.38 -26.26 16.45
C ARG A 11 13.06 -26.18 14.95
N PRO A 12 11.87 -26.59 14.51
CA PRO A 12 11.47 -26.42 13.11
C PRO A 12 11.44 -24.93 12.78
N THR A 13 12.31 -24.51 11.87
CA THR A 13 12.28 -23.18 11.26
C THR A 13 11.36 -23.24 10.05
N TRP A 14 10.28 -22.46 10.09
CA TRP A 14 9.43 -22.24 8.94
C TRP A 14 9.95 -21.00 8.20
N THR A 15 9.99 -21.04 6.87
CA THR A 15 10.35 -19.89 6.04
C THR A 15 9.22 -19.63 5.07
N VAL A 16 8.76 -18.38 5.05
CA VAL A 16 7.74 -17.94 4.10
C VAL A 16 8.35 -17.92 2.71
N THR A 17 7.69 -18.54 1.74
CA THR A 17 8.13 -18.46 0.35
C THR A 17 7.88 -17.06 -0.19
N LEU A 18 8.71 -16.63 -1.14
CA LEU A 18 8.52 -15.35 -1.85
C LEU A 18 7.12 -15.23 -2.47
N GLY A 19 6.49 -16.34 -2.86
CA GLY A 19 5.11 -16.36 -3.35
C GLY A 19 4.03 -16.16 -2.27
N TYR A 20 4.37 -16.14 -0.99
CA TYR A 20 3.45 -15.87 0.11
C TYR A 20 3.73 -14.54 0.81
N ASP A 21 4.99 -14.12 0.90
CA ASP A 21 5.36 -12.83 1.47
C ASP A 21 5.04 -11.69 0.50
N ARG A 22 4.05 -10.86 0.81
CA ARG A 22 3.59 -9.76 -0.08
C ARG A 22 4.61 -8.63 -0.16
N ASP A 23 5.32 -8.33 0.94
CA ASP A 23 6.24 -7.20 1.02
C ASP A 23 7.56 -7.55 0.33
N ALA A 24 8.06 -8.77 0.55
CA ALA A 24 9.30 -9.24 -0.07
C ALA A 24 9.21 -9.37 -1.61
N ARG A 25 8.00 -9.37 -2.19
CA ARG A 25 7.77 -9.47 -3.64
C ARG A 25 7.97 -8.17 -4.41
N VAL A 26 7.83 -7.01 -3.76
CA VAL A 26 7.84 -5.71 -4.43
C VAL A 26 9.16 -5.48 -5.16
N ALA A 27 10.29 -5.66 -4.48
CA ALA A 27 11.61 -5.38 -5.06
C ALA A 27 12.02 -6.35 -6.20
N PRO A 28 11.74 -7.67 -6.15
CA PRO A 28 11.93 -8.55 -7.30
C PRO A 28 11.06 -8.21 -8.51
N ILE A 29 9.79 -7.85 -8.30
CA ILE A 29 8.86 -7.50 -9.39
C ILE A 29 9.32 -6.20 -10.07
N GLN A 30 9.70 -5.18 -9.30
CA GLN A 30 10.21 -3.92 -9.84
C GLN A 30 11.47 -4.14 -10.70
N ARG A 31 12.42 -4.96 -10.23
CA ARG A 31 13.60 -5.34 -11.01
C ARG A 31 13.25 -6.06 -12.31
N ALA A 32 12.20 -6.88 -12.31
CA ALA A 32 11.75 -7.58 -13.52
C ALA A 32 11.12 -6.61 -14.54
N VAL A 33 10.41 -5.58 -14.07
CA VAL A 33 9.87 -4.50 -14.92
C VAL A 33 11.00 -3.67 -15.52
N GLU A 34 11.96 -3.23 -14.70
CA GLU A 34 13.13 -2.48 -15.16
C GLU A 34 13.97 -3.26 -16.18
N ALA A 35 14.08 -4.58 -16.01
CA ALA A 35 14.76 -5.45 -16.95
C ALA A 35 13.93 -5.79 -18.21
N GLY A 36 12.71 -5.25 -18.35
CA GLY A 36 11.83 -5.50 -19.49
C GLY A 36 11.29 -6.93 -19.58
N ARG A 37 11.39 -7.72 -18.51
CA ARG A 37 10.89 -9.10 -18.44
C ARG A 37 9.41 -9.19 -18.08
N LEU A 38 8.86 -8.08 -17.60
CA LEU A 38 7.47 -7.91 -17.20
C LEU A 38 6.99 -6.55 -17.69
N THR A 39 5.79 -6.51 -18.26
CA THR A 39 5.12 -5.24 -18.51
C THR A 39 4.58 -4.66 -17.20
N HIS A 40 4.34 -3.35 -17.18
CA HIS A 40 3.79 -2.68 -15.99
C HIS A 40 2.39 -3.21 -15.62
N ASP A 41 1.57 -3.55 -16.62
CA ASP A 41 0.23 -4.13 -16.43
C ASP A 41 0.28 -5.55 -15.84
N GLU A 42 1.23 -6.37 -16.30
CA GLU A 42 1.47 -7.69 -15.73
C GLU A 42 2.00 -7.61 -14.29
N ALA A 43 2.86 -6.63 -14.00
CA ALA A 43 3.40 -6.43 -12.65
C ALA A 43 2.32 -6.05 -11.63
N GLN A 44 1.32 -5.25 -12.02
CA GLN A 44 0.21 -4.87 -11.14
C GLN A 44 -0.60 -6.06 -10.62
N LYS A 45 -0.63 -7.18 -11.34
CA LYS A 45 -1.32 -8.41 -10.89
C LYS A 45 -0.65 -9.10 -9.72
N PHE A 46 0.65 -8.84 -9.52
CA PHE A 46 1.46 -9.49 -8.48
C PHE A 46 1.81 -8.56 -7.32
N LEU A 47 1.67 -7.25 -7.51
CA LEU A 47 1.87 -6.27 -6.46
C LEU A 47 0.66 -6.28 -5.51
N PRO A 48 0.89 -6.12 -4.20
CA PRO A 48 -0.20 -5.97 -3.26
C PRO A 48 -1.07 -4.77 -3.66
N HIS A 49 -2.38 -4.96 -3.72
CA HIS A 49 -3.32 -3.85 -3.89
C HIS A 49 -3.16 -2.89 -2.71
N TYR A 50 -3.23 -1.59 -3.00
CA TYR A 50 -3.29 -0.56 -1.97
C TYR A 50 -4.40 -0.92 -0.97
N SER A 51 -3.99 -1.21 0.25
CA SER A 51 -4.93 -1.47 1.33
C SER A 51 -5.48 -0.13 1.82
N ASP A 52 -6.70 -0.13 2.38
CA ASP A 52 -7.37 1.09 2.87
C ASP A 52 -6.59 1.83 4.01
N GLY A 53 -5.41 1.32 4.42
CA GLY A 53 -4.50 1.93 5.39
C GLY A 53 -3.12 2.33 4.84
N ASP A 54 -2.83 2.09 3.55
CA ASP A 54 -1.64 2.65 2.92
C ASP A 54 -1.88 4.15 2.79
N ASP A 55 -0.94 4.96 3.28
CA ASP A 55 -0.96 6.43 3.30
C ASP A 55 -0.78 6.99 1.87
N THR A 56 -1.66 6.54 0.99
CA THR A 56 -1.68 6.76 -0.45
C THR A 56 -2.32 8.10 -0.82
N GLY A 57 -2.61 8.91 0.21
CA GLY A 57 -3.06 10.27 0.08
C GLY A 57 -4.37 10.42 -0.68
N PRO A 58 -4.74 11.67 -1.01
CA PRO A 58 -6.00 12.00 -1.69
C PRO A 58 -6.12 11.36 -3.08
N VAL A 59 -4.99 11.04 -3.73
CA VAL A 59 -4.94 10.58 -5.12
C VAL A 59 -5.52 9.19 -5.27
N VAL A 60 -5.20 8.25 -4.38
CA VAL A 60 -5.78 6.89 -4.45
C VAL A 60 -7.27 6.91 -4.08
N GLY A 61 -7.69 7.75 -3.16
CA GLY A 61 -9.12 7.96 -2.87
C GLY A 61 -9.93 8.47 -4.08
N LEU A 62 -9.32 9.33 -4.91
CA LEU A 62 -9.91 9.80 -6.16
C LEU A 62 -10.01 8.70 -7.21
N LEU A 63 -8.95 7.89 -7.36
CA LEU A 63 -8.90 6.82 -8.36
C LEU A 63 -9.81 5.63 -8.00
N THR A 64 -9.98 5.34 -6.71
CA THR A 64 -10.77 4.19 -6.23
C THR A 64 -12.22 4.54 -5.89
N GLY A 65 -12.58 5.83 -5.94
CA GLY A 65 -13.90 6.32 -5.53
C GLY A 65 -14.13 6.32 -4.01
N LYS A 66 -13.15 5.87 -3.21
CA LYS A 66 -13.18 5.90 -1.75
C LYS A 66 -12.58 7.22 -1.25
N VAL A 67 -13.32 8.31 -1.38
CA VAL A 67 -12.94 9.59 -0.77
C VAL A 67 -13.17 9.48 0.73
N SER A 68 -12.10 9.24 1.49
CA SER A 68 -12.10 9.38 2.94
C SER A 68 -12.07 10.86 3.33
N LYS A 69 -12.78 11.22 4.41
CA LYS A 69 -12.81 12.59 4.92
C LYS A 69 -11.41 12.96 5.40
N ILE A 70 -10.74 13.84 4.66
CA ILE A 70 -9.49 14.47 5.12
C ILE A 70 -9.82 15.21 6.43
N PRO A 71 -9.07 15.00 7.53
CA PRO A 71 -9.26 15.77 8.75
C PRO A 71 -8.86 17.23 8.45
N VAL A 72 -9.88 18.04 8.19
CA VAL A 72 -9.69 19.47 7.90
C VAL A 72 -9.52 20.20 9.23
N SER A 73 -8.40 20.91 9.40
CA SER A 73 -8.20 21.79 10.55
C SER A 73 -9.27 22.88 10.59
N ASP A 74 -9.67 23.32 11.80
CA ASP A 74 -10.72 24.33 11.95
C ASP A 74 -10.37 25.67 11.27
N GLU A 75 -9.08 25.97 11.15
CA GLU A 75 -8.57 27.12 10.40
C GLU A 75 -8.85 26.98 8.89
N THR A 76 -8.60 25.80 8.33
CA THR A 76 -8.86 25.53 6.91
C THR A 76 -10.35 25.55 6.62
N ARG A 77 -11.19 25.09 7.56
CA ARG A 77 -12.66 25.17 7.45
C ARG A 77 -13.15 26.62 7.44
N LYS A 78 -12.58 27.51 8.26
CA LYS A 78 -12.89 28.95 8.24
C LYS A 78 -12.52 29.59 6.90
N ARG A 79 -11.31 29.33 6.40
CA ARG A 79 -10.84 29.87 5.10
C ARG A 79 -11.75 29.43 3.95
N LEU A 80 -12.20 28.17 3.94
CA LEU A 80 -13.15 27.67 2.93
C LEU A 80 -14.52 28.34 3.03
N ALA A 81 -15.01 28.62 4.24
CA ALA A 81 -16.28 29.32 4.45
C ALA A 81 -16.21 30.78 3.97
N ASP A 82 -15.08 31.45 4.19
CA ASP A 82 -14.87 32.82 3.72
C ASP A 82 -14.79 32.87 2.19
N LEU A 83 -14.07 31.94 1.57
CA LEU A 83 -14.02 31.79 0.11
C LEU A 83 -15.40 31.52 -0.50
N ARG A 84 -16.22 30.69 0.15
CA ARG A 84 -17.61 30.42 -0.26
C ARG A 84 -18.43 31.71 -0.29
N LYS A 85 -18.36 32.52 0.77
CA LYS A 85 -19.07 33.82 0.82
C LYS A 85 -18.59 34.79 -0.25
N MET A 86 -17.30 34.79 -0.57
CA MET A 86 -16.76 35.65 -1.63
C MET A 86 -17.23 35.24 -3.02
N LEU A 87 -17.46 33.95 -3.26
CA LEU A 87 -18.01 33.44 -4.51
C LEU A 87 -19.51 33.70 -4.63
N ASP A 88 -20.27 33.51 -3.55
CA ASP A 88 -21.71 33.75 -3.52
C ASP A 88 -22.06 35.25 -3.64
N ASN A 89 -21.17 36.16 -3.19
CA ASN A 89 -21.33 37.61 -3.37
C ASN A 89 -20.84 38.14 -4.74
N LYS A 90 -20.26 37.27 -5.59
CA LYS A 90 -19.79 37.63 -6.94
C LYS A 90 -20.69 37.08 -8.06
N ALA A 91 -21.76 36.37 -7.72
CA ALA A 91 -22.85 36.00 -8.61
C ALA A 91 -24.01 37.01 -8.44
#